data_AF-A0A965JJU1-F1
#
_entry.id   AF-A0A965JJU1-F1
#
_cell.length_a   1.000
_cell.length_b   1.000
_cell.length_c   1.000
_cell.angle_alpha   90.00
_cell.angle_beta   90.00
_cell.angle_gamma   90.00
#
_symmetry.space_group_name_H-M   'P 1'
#
loop_
_entity.id
_entity.type
_entity.pdbx_description
1 polymer ?
#
loop_
_entity_poly.entity_id
_entity_poly.type
_entity_poly.pdbx_seq_one_letter_code
_entity_poly.pdbx_strand_id
1 'polypeptide(L)' 'MERKMNDLMAFANPMTKPDTFDQIQIGIASPERIRSWSFGEIKKPETINYRTFKPERDGL' A
#
# COMPACT_ATOMS: atom_id res chain seq x y z
N MET A 1 -16.59 -10.93 30.35
CA MET A 1 -17.21 -9.63 30.04
C MET A 1 -16.15 -8.56 29.73
N GLU A 2 -15.02 -8.53 30.44
CA GLU A 2 -13.92 -7.55 30.21
C GLU A 2 -13.31 -7.56 28.81
N ARG A 3 -13.12 -8.72 28.17
CA ARG A 3 -12.52 -8.78 26.82
C ARG A 3 -13.35 -8.07 25.73
N LYS A 4 -14.69 -8.05 25.86
CA LYS A 4 -15.57 -7.32 24.94
C LYS A 4 -15.50 -5.80 25.16
N MET A 5 -15.14 -5.34 26.35
CA MET A 5 -15.02 -3.91 26.67
C MET A 5 -13.74 -3.30 26.05
N ASN A 6 -12.62 -4.04 26.04
CA ASN A 6 -11.37 -3.59 25.42
C ASN A 6 -11.49 -3.42 23.90
N ASP A 7 -12.20 -4.33 23.21
CA ASP A 7 -12.44 -4.20 21.76
C ASP A 7 -13.27 -2.96 21.42
N LEU A 8 -14.25 -2.60 22.26
CA LEU A 8 -15.09 -1.41 22.05
C LEU A 8 -14.32 -0.09 22.27
N MET A 9 -13.29 -0.09 23.10
CA MET A 9 -12.43 1.07 23.35
C MET A 9 -11.42 1.34 22.22
N ALA A 10 -11.13 0.35 21.37
CA ALA A 10 -10.23 0.50 20.24
C ALA A 10 -10.82 1.34 19.09
N PHE A 11 -12.15 1.42 18.99
CA PHE A 11 -12.85 2.17 17.93
C PHE A 11 -13.14 3.63 18.28
N ALA A 12 -12.92 4.03 19.54
CA ALA A 12 -13.36 5.33 20.07
C ALA A 12 -12.22 6.32 20.34
N ASN A 13 -11.01 6.09 19.83
CA ASN A 13 -9.92 7.07 19.93
C ASN A 13 -9.80 7.88 18.62
N PRO A 14 -10.49 9.03 18.47
CA PRO A 14 -10.39 9.91 17.30
C PRO A 14 -9.03 10.65 17.20
N MET A 15 -8.02 10.19 17.94
CA MET A 15 -6.74 10.87 18.13
C MET A 15 -5.57 9.89 18.11
N THR A 16 -5.59 8.92 17.20
CA THR A 16 -4.34 8.34 16.70
C THR A 16 -3.65 9.42 15.89
N LYS A 17 -2.72 10.15 16.53
CA LYS A 17 -1.79 10.99 15.80
C LYS A 17 -1.13 10.14 14.71
N PRO A 18 -0.92 10.66 13.50
CA PRO A 18 -0.14 9.93 12.51
C PRO A 18 1.23 9.61 13.12
N ASP A 19 1.72 8.38 12.89
CA ASP A 19 3.06 8.01 13.33
C ASP A 19 4.07 9.00 12.73
N THR A 20 4.72 9.77 13.60
CA THR A 20 5.76 10.71 13.21
C THR A 20 7.12 10.03 13.27
N PHE A 21 7.96 10.26 12.28
CA PHE A 21 9.35 9.81 12.28
C PHE A 21 10.28 10.97 12.65
N ASP A 22 11.31 10.70 13.45
CA ASP A 22 12.31 11.70 13.82
C ASP A 22 13.42 11.85 12.76
N GLN A 23 13.59 10.83 11.89
CA GLN A 23 14.69 10.75 10.93
C GLN A 23 14.27 10.05 9.62
N ILE A 24 14.91 10.43 8.52
CA ILE A 24 14.78 9.80 7.19
C ILE A 24 16.16 9.32 6.74
N GLN A 25 16.22 8.13 6.14
CA GLN A 25 17.43 7.59 5.55
C GLN A 25 17.22 7.32 4.04
N ILE A 26 18.28 7.51 3.25
CA ILE A 26 18.36 7.11 1.84
C ILE A 26 19.39 5.98 1.69
N GLY A 27 19.11 5.04 0.80
CA GLY A 27 20.00 3.92 0.49
C GLY A 27 19.60 3.22 -0.81
N ILE A 28 20.51 2.39 -1.32
CA ILE A 28 20.27 1.60 -2.53
C ILE A 28 19.39 0.40 -2.18
N ALA A 29 18.34 0.16 -2.96
CA ALA A 29 17.50 -1.01 -2.81
C ALA A 29 18.10 -2.20 -3.58
N SER A 30 18.10 -3.39 -2.95
CA SER A 30 18.50 -4.62 -3.63
C SER A 30 17.40 -5.11 -4.58
N PRO A 31 17.71 -5.98 -5.56
CA PRO A 31 16.70 -6.58 -6.44
C PRO A 31 15.56 -7.29 -5.69
N GLU A 32 15.86 -7.95 -4.57
CA GLU A 32 14.87 -8.62 -3.71
C GLU A 32 13.92 -7.60 -3.06
N ARG A 33 14.47 -6.49 -2.56
CA ARG A 33 13.69 -5.41 -1.96
C ARG A 33 12.75 -4.76 -2.99
N ILE A 34 13.24 -4.48 -4.20
CA ILE A 34 12.42 -3.92 -5.30
C ILE A 34 11.26 -4.89 -5.62
N ARG A 35 11.54 -6.19 -5.72
CA ARG A 35 10.49 -7.20 -5.96
C ARG A 35 9.49 -7.29 -4.80
N SER A 36 9.93 -7.13 -3.56
CA SER A 36 9.03 -7.16 -2.39
C SER A 36 8.05 -5.99 -2.34
N TRP A 37 8.39 -4.85 -2.95
CA TRP A 37 7.50 -3.69 -3.06
C TRP A 37 6.53 -3.79 -4.24
N SER A 38 6.81 -4.68 -5.20
CA SER A 38 6.01 -4.84 -6.40
C SER A 38 4.74 -5.63 -6.12
N PHE A 39 3.64 -5.21 -6.74
CA PHE A 39 2.36 -5.92 -6.76
C PHE A 39 2.12 -6.71 -8.05
N GLY A 40 3.09 -6.71 -8.96
CA GLY A 40 2.97 -7.32 -10.27
C GLY A 40 4.02 -6.78 -11.24
N GLU A 41 4.38 -7.62 -12.20
CA GLU A 41 5.28 -7.24 -13.29
C GLU A 41 4.46 -6.66 -14.46
N ILE A 42 4.88 -5.50 -14.94
CA ILE A 42 4.35 -4.91 -16.17
C ILE A 42 5.06 -5.56 -17.35
N LYS A 43 4.29 -6.15 -18.27
CA LYS A 43 4.84 -6.88 -19.41
C LYS A 43 4.60 -6.16 -20.73
N LYS A 44 3.70 -5.18 -20.74
CA LYS A 44 3.32 -4.44 -21.93
C LYS A 44 3.18 -2.94 -21.67
N PRO A 45 3.39 -2.09 -22.69
CA PRO A 45 3.33 -0.64 -22.53
C PRO A 45 1.90 -0.07 -22.63
N GLU A 46 0.88 -0.89 -22.87
CA GLU A 46 -0.50 -0.39 -22.98
C GLU A 46 -1.05 0.08 -21.63
N THR A 47 -1.95 1.06 -21.66
CA THR A 47 -2.56 1.65 -20.45
C THR A 47 -4.02 1.22 -20.32
N ILE A 48 -4.89 1.84 -21.11
CA ILE A 48 -6.33 1.59 -21.12
C ILE A 48 -6.83 1.26 -22.50
N ASN A 49 -7.90 0.49 -22.55
CA ASN A 49 -8.62 0.23 -23.78
C ASN A 49 -9.34 1.49 -24.27
N TYR A 50 -9.14 1.87 -25.54
CA TYR A 50 -9.70 3.11 -26.07
C TYR A 50 -11.24 3.13 -26.19
N ARG A 51 -11.89 1.95 -26.27
CA ARG A 51 -13.36 1.85 -26.40
C ARG A 51 -14.04 1.70 -25.05
N THR A 52 -13.49 0.84 -24.20
CA THR A 52 -14.15 0.45 -22.94
C THR A 52 -13.61 1.21 -21.73
N PHE A 53 -12.48 1.91 -21.86
CA PHE A 53 -11.76 2.58 -20.78
C PHE A 53 -11.36 1.64 -19.62
N LYS A 54 -11.36 0.33 -19.86
CA LYS A 54 -10.86 -0.66 -18.90
C LYS A 54 -9.33 -0.73 -18.97
N PRO A 55 -8.65 -0.94 -17.82
CA PRO A 55 -7.21 -1.18 -17.80
C PRO A 55 -6.84 -2.39 -18.66
N GLU A 56 -5.71 -2.31 -19.35
CA GLU A 56 -5.19 -3.42 -20.14
C GLU A 56 -4.48 -4.44 -19.25
N ARG A 57 -4.65 -5.72 -19.56
CA ARG A 57 -4.02 -6.80 -18.79
C ARG A 57 -2.51 -6.79 -19.06
N ASP A 58 -1.75 -6.77 -17.96
CA ASP A 58 -0.29 -6.70 -17.92
C ASP A 58 0.29 -5.35 -18.41
N GLY A 59 -0.57 -4.32 -18.49
CA GLY A 59 -0.24 -2.94 -18.85
C GLY A 59 0.27 -2.08 -17.68
N LEU A 60 0.48 -0.79 -17.96
CA LEU A 60 0.98 0.24 -17.02
C LEU A 60 -0.04 0.64 -15.95
#